data_AF-A0A2T6BMK5-F1
#
_entry.id   AF-A0A2T6BMK5-F1
#
_cell.length_a   1.000
_cell.length_b   1.000
_cell.length_c   1.000
_cell.angle_alpha   90.00
_cell.angle_beta   90.00
_cell.angle_gamma   90.00
#
_symmetry.space_group_name_H-M   'P 1'
#
loop_
_entity.id
_entity.type
_entity.pdbx_description
1 polymer ?
#
loop_
_entity_poly.entity_id
_entity_poly.type
_entity_poly.pdbx_seq_one_letter_code
_entity_poly.pdbx_strand_id
1 'polypeptide(L)'
;MAQRRTPHGAFGFLPIEAYFDSVLVHELAHALYDRVPCPFEACVGSAEYLAYTLQIMSLAPADRRAFESRAAIERTIVAEEVNSFIALIAPDRFAQKAWAHLNQQGDRCAFLAQIAQGEIYFDFEEP
;
A
#
# COMPACT_ATOMS: atom_id res chain seq x y z
N MET A 1 -4.50 -22.48 2.96
CA MET A 1 -5.88 -22.09 2.57
C MET A 1 -5.83 -20.62 2.18
N ALA A 2 -6.39 -20.23 1.04
CA ALA A 2 -6.43 -18.81 0.66
C ALA A 2 -7.36 -18.04 1.61
N GLN A 3 -6.90 -16.91 2.14
CA GLN A 3 -7.71 -16.06 3.00
C GLN A 3 -8.86 -15.45 2.17
N ARG A 4 -10.09 -15.56 2.64
CA ARG A 4 -11.25 -14.96 1.97
C ARG A 4 -11.33 -13.47 2.28
N ARG A 5 -11.58 -12.66 1.25
CA ARG A 5 -11.92 -11.23 1.41
C ARG A 5 -13.09 -11.09 2.39
N THR A 6 -12.93 -10.22 3.38
CA THR A 6 -14.01 -9.91 4.33
C THR A 6 -14.88 -8.78 3.76
N PRO A 7 -16.22 -8.83 3.89
CA PRO A 7 -17.10 -7.75 3.41
C PRO A 7 -16.79 -6.38 4.06
N HIS A 8 -16.28 -6.42 5.29
CA HIS A 8 -15.91 -5.24 6.08
C HIS A 8 -14.45 -4.81 5.90
N GLY A 9 -13.67 -5.52 5.09
CA GLY A 9 -12.29 -5.16 4.82
C GLY A 9 -12.17 -3.88 4.00
N ALA A 10 -10.95 -3.35 3.91
CA ALA A 10 -10.67 -2.07 3.25
C ALA A 10 -11.15 -2.07 1.79
N PHE A 11 -11.02 -3.20 1.10
CA PHE A 11 -11.47 -3.41 -0.29
C PHE A 11 -12.80 -4.19 -0.39
N GLY A 12 -13.47 -4.48 0.73
CA GLY A 12 -14.63 -5.37 0.78
C GLY A 12 -15.86 -4.89 0.01
N PHE A 13 -15.95 -3.59 -0.30
CA PHE A 13 -17.04 -3.00 -1.10
C PHE A 13 -16.89 -3.22 -2.59
N LEU A 14 -15.69 -3.54 -3.09
CA LEU A 14 -15.44 -3.61 -4.52
C LEU A 14 -16.21 -4.79 -5.15
N PRO A 15 -16.83 -4.58 -6.32
CA PRO A 15 -17.21 -5.69 -7.20
C PRO A 15 -16.01 -6.62 -7.43
N ILE A 16 -16.28 -7.91 -7.65
CA ILE A 16 -15.20 -8.90 -7.69
C ILE A 16 -14.22 -8.65 -8.84
N GLU A 17 -14.73 -8.15 -9.98
CA GLU A 17 -13.95 -7.81 -11.16
C GLU A 17 -13.01 -6.63 -10.86
N ALA A 18 -13.55 -5.54 -10.31
CA ALA A 18 -12.75 -4.37 -9.92
C ALA A 18 -11.71 -4.70 -8.84
N TYR A 19 -12.06 -5.58 -7.90
CA TYR A 19 -11.10 -6.06 -6.90
C TYR A 19 -9.99 -6.88 -7.55
N PHE A 20 -10.33 -7.83 -8.42
CA PHE A 20 -9.36 -8.66 -9.14
C PHE A 20 -8.38 -7.81 -9.96
N ASP A 21 -8.89 -6.86 -10.74
CA ASP A 21 -8.05 -5.95 -11.53
C ASP A 21 -7.13 -5.11 -10.64
N SER A 22 -7.61 -4.66 -9.48
CA SER A 22 -6.79 -3.93 -8.51
C SER A 22 -5.66 -4.80 -7.95
N VAL A 23 -5.93 -6.09 -7.68
CA VAL A 23 -4.92 -7.05 -7.19
C VAL A 23 -3.87 -7.31 -8.28
N LEU A 24 -4.24 -7.35 -9.56
CA LEU A 24 -3.24 -7.47 -10.63
C LEU A 24 -2.25 -6.29 -10.60
N VAL A 25 -2.72 -5.07 -10.36
CA VAL A 25 -1.84 -3.90 -10.21
C VAL A 25 -0.93 -4.02 -8.98
N HIS A 26 -1.45 -4.55 -7.87
CA HIS A 26 -0.67 -4.83 -6.67
C HIS A 26 0.50 -5.79 -6.97
N GLU A 27 0.21 -6.94 -7.59
CA GLU A 27 1.25 -7.92 -7.92
C GLU A 27 2.24 -7.42 -8.99
N LEU A 28 1.76 -6.61 -9.94
CA LEU A 28 2.65 -5.95 -10.91
C LEU A 28 3.60 -4.94 -10.25
N ALA A 29 3.16 -4.27 -9.18
CA ALA A 29 4.02 -3.38 -8.41
C ALA A 29 5.12 -4.15 -7.67
N HIS A 30 4.81 -5.35 -7.13
CA HIS A 30 5.86 -6.23 -6.61
C HIS A 30 6.85 -6.63 -7.71
N ALA A 31 6.38 -7.00 -8.90
CA ALA A 31 7.25 -7.33 -10.03
C ALA A 31 8.12 -6.14 -10.47
N LEU A 32 7.62 -4.90 -10.37
CA LEU A 32 8.41 -3.69 -10.60
C LEU A 32 9.50 -3.54 -9.53
N TYR A 33 9.18 -3.83 -8.27
CA TYR A 33 10.07 -3.66 -7.12
C TYR A 33 11.10 -4.79 -6.96
N ASP A 34 10.89 -5.95 -7.59
CA ASP A 34 11.72 -7.16 -7.45
C ASP A 34 13.23 -6.94 -7.72
N ARG A 35 13.57 -5.91 -8.50
CA ARG A 35 14.97 -5.58 -8.84
C ARG A 35 15.61 -4.54 -7.93
N VAL A 36 14.85 -3.97 -7.00
CA VAL A 36 15.34 -2.94 -6.08
C VAL A 36 16.18 -3.62 -4.99
N PRO A 37 17.49 -3.31 -4.87
CA PRO A 37 18.30 -3.87 -3.79
C PRO A 37 17.75 -3.46 -2.43
N CYS A 38 17.53 -4.44 -1.55
CA CYS A 38 17.16 -4.15 -0.17
C CYS A 38 18.41 -4.02 0.70
N PRO A 39 18.62 -2.89 1.41
CA PRO A 39 19.75 -2.74 2.32
C PRO A 39 19.55 -3.44 3.68
N PHE A 40 18.39 -4.04 3.92
CA PHE A 40 18.02 -4.75 5.14
C PHE A 40 17.84 -6.26 4.89
N GLU A 41 17.49 -7.04 5.92
CA GLU A 41 17.15 -8.46 5.75
C GLU A 41 15.95 -8.66 4.81
N ALA A 42 14.94 -7.77 4.91
CA ALA A 42 13.81 -7.75 4.01
C ALA A 42 13.20 -6.34 3.90
N CYS A 43 12.70 -5.98 2.71
CA CYS A 43 12.08 -4.69 2.43
C CYS A 43 10.56 -4.83 2.20
N VAL A 44 9.89 -5.58 3.10
CA VAL A 44 8.46 -5.91 2.97
C VAL A 44 7.61 -4.65 3.07
N GLY A 45 7.89 -3.77 4.01
CA GLY A 45 7.14 -2.52 4.19
C GLY A 45 7.20 -1.64 2.95
N SER A 46 8.38 -1.52 2.34
CA SER A 46 8.58 -0.72 1.13
C SER A 46 7.88 -1.33 -0.09
N ALA A 47 8.01 -2.64 -0.29
CA ALA A 47 7.36 -3.36 -1.38
C ALA A 47 5.82 -3.26 -1.28
N GLU A 48 5.27 -3.49 -0.09
CA GLU A 48 3.84 -3.42 0.19
C GLU A 48 3.31 -1.98 0.07
N TYR A 49 4.08 -0.98 0.51
CA TYR A 49 3.68 0.41 0.36
C TYR A 49 3.48 0.78 -1.10
N LEU A 50 4.45 0.42 -1.95
CA LEU A 50 4.35 0.65 -3.39
C LEU A 50 3.16 -0.11 -3.99
N ALA A 51 2.98 -1.38 -3.61
CA ALA A 51 1.93 -2.23 -4.13
C ALA A 51 0.52 -1.73 -3.75
N TYR A 52 0.25 -1.46 -2.48
CA TYR A 52 -1.05 -0.96 -2.05
C TYR A 52 -1.35 0.43 -2.59
N THR A 53 -0.37 1.34 -2.63
CA THR A 53 -0.63 2.67 -3.16
C THR A 53 -0.94 2.63 -4.66
N LEU A 54 -0.22 1.85 -5.46
CA LEU A 54 -0.53 1.67 -6.88
C LEU A 54 -1.86 0.95 -7.10
N GLN A 55 -2.19 -0.06 -6.28
CA GLN A 55 -3.50 -0.70 -6.28
C GLN A 55 -4.63 0.30 -6.03
N ILE A 56 -4.49 1.21 -5.06
CA ILE A 56 -5.53 2.20 -4.75
C ILE A 56 -5.57 3.31 -5.82
N MET A 57 -4.42 3.67 -6.39
CA MET A 57 -4.32 4.61 -7.51
C MET A 57 -4.95 4.08 -8.81
N SER A 58 -5.03 2.77 -9.01
CA SER A 58 -5.66 2.19 -10.21
C SER A 58 -7.19 2.14 -10.12
N LEU A 59 -7.75 2.27 -8.91
CA LEU A 59 -9.20 2.26 -8.71
C LEU A 59 -9.88 3.43 -9.45
N ALA A 60 -11.11 3.17 -9.91
CA ALA A 60 -11.98 4.20 -10.43
C ALA A 60 -12.19 5.31 -9.37
N PRO A 61 -12.38 6.59 -9.77
CA PRO A 61 -12.48 7.68 -8.81
C PRO A 61 -13.58 7.50 -7.75
N ALA A 62 -14.70 6.86 -8.09
CA ALA A 62 -15.78 6.57 -7.15
C ALA A 62 -15.36 5.53 -6.08
N ASP A 63 -14.69 4.47 -6.52
CA ASP A 63 -14.20 3.41 -5.64
C ASP A 63 -13.08 3.91 -4.72
N ARG A 64 -12.19 4.75 -5.23
CA ARG A 64 -11.14 5.37 -4.41
C ARG A 64 -11.71 6.24 -3.29
N ARG A 65 -12.73 7.03 -3.59
CA ARG A 65 -13.45 7.82 -2.56
C ARG A 65 -14.15 6.92 -1.53
N ALA A 66 -14.69 5.78 -1.96
CA ALA A 66 -15.30 4.80 -1.04
C ALA A 66 -14.25 4.10 -0.17
N PHE A 67 -13.04 3.85 -0.70
CA PHE A 67 -11.91 3.37 0.08
C PHE A 67 -11.49 4.41 1.14
N GLU A 68 -11.34 5.68 0.73
CA GLU A 68 -10.98 6.79 1.61
C GLU A 68 -11.99 6.99 2.75
N SER A 69 -13.29 6.93 2.45
CA SER A 69 -14.34 7.07 3.47
C SER A 69 -14.36 5.93 4.48
N ARG A 70 -13.96 4.71 4.08
CA ARG A 70 -13.80 3.56 4.98
C ARG A 70 -12.54 3.64 5.84
N ALA A 71 -11.49 4.31 5.36
CA ALA A 71 -10.27 4.52 6.13
C ALA A 71 -10.51 5.46 7.31
N ALA A 72 -11.24 6.55 7.07
CA ALA A 72 -11.57 7.60 8.06
C ALA A 72 -10.33 8.11 8.82
N ILE A 73 -9.19 8.21 8.13
CA ILE A 73 -7.94 8.75 8.68
C ILE A 73 -7.90 10.25 8.38
N GLU A 74 -8.19 11.08 9.39
CA GLU A 74 -8.17 12.55 9.27
C GLU A 74 -6.90 13.19 9.85
N ARG A 75 -6.08 12.40 10.55
CA ARG A 75 -4.82 12.86 11.14
C ARG A 75 -3.64 12.60 10.22
N THR A 76 -2.54 13.30 10.49
CA THR A 76 -1.25 13.02 9.85
C THR A 76 -0.78 11.60 10.20
N ILE A 77 -0.32 10.87 9.20
CA ILE A 77 0.36 9.57 9.34
C ILE A 77 1.86 9.82 9.26
N VAL A 78 2.60 9.39 10.29
CA VAL A 78 4.07 9.42 10.27
C VAL A 78 4.63 8.15 9.62
N ALA A 79 5.85 8.21 9.11
CA ALA A 79 6.44 7.11 8.32
C ALA A 79 6.54 5.80 9.11
N GLU A 80 6.85 5.88 10.41
CA GLU A 80 7.00 4.72 11.30
C GLU A 80 5.70 3.94 11.50
N GLU A 81 4.55 4.56 11.21
CA GLU A 81 3.25 3.88 11.24
C GLU A 81 2.95 3.06 9.99
N VAL A 82 3.82 3.14 9.00
CA VAL A 82 3.82 2.35 7.77
C VAL A 82 5.06 1.46 7.85
N ASN A 83 4.89 0.24 8.36
CA ASN A 83 6.00 -0.69 8.55
C ASN A 83 5.58 -2.13 8.22
N SER A 84 6.58 -2.98 8.03
CA SER A 84 6.44 -4.39 7.67
C SER A 84 5.59 -5.19 8.68
N PHE A 85 5.71 -4.90 9.98
CA PHE A 85 4.91 -5.57 11.00
C PHE A 85 3.40 -5.33 10.78
N ILE A 86 2.98 -4.08 10.55
CA ILE A 86 1.58 -3.74 10.28
C ILE A 86 1.12 -4.36 8.96
N ALA A 87 1.97 -4.37 7.92
CA ALA A 87 1.65 -5.02 6.64
C ALA A 87 1.28 -6.50 6.82
N LEU A 88 2.04 -7.22 7.66
CA LEU A 88 1.84 -8.65 7.92
C LEU A 88 0.57 -8.93 8.74
N ILE A 89 0.33 -8.19 9.82
CA ILE A 89 -0.74 -8.53 10.78
C ILE A 89 -2.08 -7.84 10.46
N ALA A 90 -2.04 -6.72 9.74
CA ALA A 90 -3.21 -5.88 9.49
C ALA A 90 -3.14 -5.23 8.10
N PRO A 91 -3.12 -6.02 7.00
CA PRO A 91 -2.93 -5.53 5.63
C PRO A 91 -3.94 -4.44 5.23
N ASP A 92 -5.20 -4.58 5.63
CA ASP A 92 -6.23 -3.56 5.39
C ASP A 92 -5.87 -2.21 6.06
N ARG A 93 -5.34 -2.25 7.28
CA ARG A 93 -4.90 -1.03 7.98
C ARG A 93 -3.62 -0.47 7.38
N PHE A 94 -2.70 -1.34 6.98
CA PHE A 94 -1.50 -0.92 6.26
C PHE A 94 -1.87 -0.18 4.97
N ALA A 95 -2.72 -0.74 4.12
CA ALA A 95 -3.17 -0.13 2.87
C ALA A 95 -3.81 1.26 3.10
N GLN A 96 -4.68 1.38 4.11
CA GLN A 96 -5.30 2.65 4.48
C GLN A 96 -4.27 3.69 4.93
N LYS A 97 -3.33 3.30 5.78
CA LYS A 97 -2.26 4.19 6.27
C LYS A 97 -1.30 4.58 5.15
N ALA A 98 -0.91 3.65 4.29
CA ALA A 98 -0.03 3.91 3.14
C ALA A 98 -0.66 4.92 2.18
N TRP A 99 -1.96 4.77 1.87
CA TRP A 99 -2.70 5.72 1.05
C TRP A 99 -2.82 7.10 1.69
N ALA A 100 -3.20 7.16 2.97
CA ALA A 100 -3.24 8.40 3.72
C ALA A 100 -1.86 9.07 3.73
N HIS A 101 -0.79 8.30 3.97
CA HIS A 101 0.58 8.78 3.98
C HIS A 101 1.01 9.36 2.63
N LEU A 102 0.72 8.67 1.53
CA LEU A 102 1.01 9.14 0.18
C LEU A 102 0.26 10.43 -0.15
N ASN A 103 -0.99 10.57 0.29
CA ASN A 103 -1.79 11.77 0.03
C ASN A 103 -1.27 13.03 0.75
N GLN A 104 -0.38 12.88 1.73
CA GLN A 104 0.33 14.00 2.37
C GLN A 104 1.50 14.53 1.54
N GLN A 105 1.96 13.76 0.54
CA GLN A 105 3.10 14.14 -0.29
C GLN A 105 2.69 15.19 -1.32
N GLY A 106 3.55 16.20 -1.51
CA GLY A 106 3.32 17.26 -2.49
C GLY A 106 3.29 16.72 -3.92
N ASP A 107 4.30 15.91 -4.29
CA ASP A 107 4.34 15.16 -5.54
C ASP A 107 4.36 13.65 -5.23
N ARG A 108 3.18 13.03 -5.37
CA ARG A 108 2.97 11.60 -5.07
C ARG A 108 3.71 10.70 -6.04
N CYS A 109 3.77 11.08 -7.32
CA CYS A 109 4.42 10.27 -8.34
C CYS A 109 5.93 10.30 -8.17
N ALA A 110 6.51 11.47 -7.91
CA ALA A 110 7.93 11.59 -7.58
C ALA A 110 8.26 10.76 -6.33
N PHE A 111 7.46 10.87 -5.27
CA PHE A 111 7.67 10.09 -4.05
C PHE A 111 7.65 8.57 -4.29
N LEU A 112 6.67 8.06 -5.06
CA LEU A 112 6.63 6.64 -5.43
C LEU A 112 7.81 6.22 -6.31
N ALA A 113 8.28 7.11 -7.19
CA ALA A 113 9.46 6.84 -8.01
C ALA A 113 10.73 6.71 -7.16
N GLN A 114 10.88 7.50 -6.10
CA GLN A 114 12.00 7.39 -5.16
C GLN A 114 12.00 6.04 -4.43
N ILE A 115 10.83 5.55 -4.02
CA ILE A 115 10.71 4.21 -3.43
C ILE A 115 11.08 3.15 -4.46
N ALA A 116 10.51 3.21 -5.67
CA ALA A 116 10.78 2.26 -6.74
C ALA A 116 12.25 2.27 -7.24
N GLN A 117 13.03 3.28 -6.87
CA GLN A 117 14.47 3.38 -7.14
C GLN A 117 15.33 2.98 -5.94
N GLY A 118 14.74 2.66 -4.79
CA GLY A 118 15.47 2.31 -3.58
C GLY A 118 16.14 3.52 -2.90
N GLU A 119 15.57 4.72 -3.06
CA GLU A 119 16.05 5.94 -2.39
C GLU A 119 15.36 6.16 -1.03
N ILE A 120 14.15 5.62 -0.88
CA ILE A 120 13.34 5.69 0.35
C ILE A 120 12.89 4.27 0.71
N TYR A 121 12.95 3.97 2.01
CA TYR A 121 12.51 2.70 2.58
C TYR A 121 11.59 2.94 3.80
N PHE A 122 10.68 2.01 4.02
CA PHE A 122 9.82 1.89 5.21
C PHE A 122 10.23 0.73 6.13
N ASP A 123 11.42 0.21 5.88
CA ASP A 123 12.00 -0.93 6.60
C ASP A 123 13.22 -0.45 7.39
N PHE A 124 13.51 -1.14 8.48
CA PHE A 124 14.62 -0.84 9.38
C PHE A 124 15.17 -2.14 9.96
N GLU A 125 16.44 -2.14 10.36
CA GLU A 125 17.02 -3.26 11.10
C GLU A 125 16.37 -3.33 12.49
N GLU A 126 15.78 -4.47 12.84
CA GLU A 126 15.43 -4.76 14.23
C GLU A 126 16.71 -5.13 15.00
N PRO A 127 16.97 -4.54 16.18
CA PRO A 127 18.17 -4.83 16.96
C PRO A 127 18.20 -6.22 17.60
#